data_AF-A0A0E0EEY4-F1
#
_entry.id   AF-A0A0E0EEY4-F1
#
_cell.length_a   1.000
_cell.length_b   1.000
_cell.length_c   1.000
_cell.angle_alpha   90.00
_cell.angle_beta   90.00
_cell.angle_gamma   90.00
#
_symmetry.space_group_name_H-M   'P 1'
#
loop_
_entity.id
_entity.type
_entity.pdbx_description
1 polymer ?
#
loop_
_entity_poly.entity_id
_entity_poly.type
_entity_poly.pdbx_seq_one_letter_code
_entity_poly.pdbx_strand_id
1 'polypeptide(L)'
;MASLIVAAIFLNGISLLSSATVAHGGRSGGGRRLVRSYDEPCKKMTLYFHDILYDFSNSTANSTSAAAAKPTALATAVSPNGTFFGEVVVFNNPMTEGTRALPPPPLRETAAYIIHI
;
A
#
# COMPACT_ATOMS: atom_id res chain seq x y z
N MET A 1 -43.08 49.94 46.23
CA MET A 1 -42.07 49.74 45.17
C MET A 1 -41.28 48.45 45.43
N ALA A 2 -41.94 47.29 45.42
CA ALA A 2 -41.31 45.99 45.67
C ALA A 2 -41.99 44.87 44.85
N SER A 3 -42.45 45.19 43.63
CA SER A 3 -43.30 44.29 42.83
C SER A 3 -42.82 44.07 41.40
N LEU A 4 -41.60 44.51 41.04
CA LEU A 4 -41.07 44.37 39.67
C LEU A 4 -39.74 43.61 39.57
N ILE A 5 -39.09 43.29 40.69
CA ILE A 5 -37.80 42.55 40.66
C ILE A 5 -38.03 41.02 40.73
N VAL A 6 -39.13 40.57 41.31
CA VAL A 6 -39.40 39.13 41.50
C VAL A 6 -39.90 38.46 40.21
N ALA A 7 -40.60 39.19 39.33
CA ALA A 7 -41.19 38.60 38.12
C ALA A 7 -40.16 38.24 37.02
N ALA A 8 -38.99 38.88 36.98
CA ALA A 8 -37.99 38.65 35.94
C ALA A 8 -37.13 37.39 36.16
N ILE A 9 -37.07 36.87 37.39
CA ILE A 9 -36.28 35.70 37.74
C ILE A 9 -37.07 34.40 37.45
N PHE A 10 -38.40 34.42 37.59
CA PHE A 10 -39.23 33.25 37.32
C PHE A 10 -39.46 32.95 35.83
N LEU A 11 -39.28 33.94 34.94
CA LEU A 11 -39.40 33.73 33.49
C LEU A 11 -38.10 33.27 32.81
N ASN A 12 -36.94 33.41 33.45
CA ASN A 12 -35.65 32.96 32.91
C ASN A 12 -35.12 31.67 33.57
N GLY A 13 -35.85 31.08 34.52
CA GLY A 13 -35.45 29.88 35.25
C GLY A 13 -36.05 28.55 34.73
N ILE A 14 -36.95 28.59 33.73
CA ILE A 14 -37.71 27.41 33.29
C ILE A 14 -37.26 26.89 31.90
N SER A 15 -36.33 27.56 31.22
CA SER A 15 -35.90 27.19 29.85
C SER A 15 -34.76 26.15 29.75
N LEU A 16 -34.47 25.38 30.79
CA LEU A 16 -33.45 24.32 30.75
C LEU A 16 -33.99 22.92 31.08
N LEU A 17 -35.28 22.67 30.80
CA LEU A 17 -35.80 21.32 30.62
C LEU A 17 -35.62 20.88 29.17
N SER A 18 -34.44 20.34 28.86
CA SER A 18 -34.26 19.45 27.72
C SER A 18 -33.56 18.19 28.21
N SER A 19 -34.33 17.35 28.90
CA SER A 19 -33.99 15.96 29.13
C SER A 19 -33.78 15.31 27.76
N ALA A 20 -32.53 15.02 27.41
CA ALA A 20 -32.22 14.23 26.23
C ALA A 20 -32.69 12.79 26.49
N THR A 21 -33.94 12.48 26.12
CA THR A 21 -34.37 11.09 25.96
C THR A 21 -33.56 10.48 24.83
N VAL A 22 -32.59 9.65 25.18
CA VAL A 22 -31.94 8.74 24.23
C VAL A 22 -32.98 7.71 23.80
N ALA A 23 -33.59 7.95 22.64
CA ALA A 23 -34.40 6.95 21.97
C ALA A 23 -33.50 5.75 21.68
N HIS A 24 -33.64 4.68 22.47
CA HIS A 24 -33.14 3.36 22.08
C HIS A 24 -33.96 2.94 20.87
N GLY A 25 -33.47 3.30 19.69
CA GLY A 25 -33.96 2.81 18.42
C GLY A 25 -33.76 1.30 18.39
N GLY A 26 -34.75 0.57 18.88
CA GLY A 26 -34.96 -0.83 18.58
C GLY A 26 -35.15 -0.95 17.08
N ARG A 27 -34.04 -1.14 16.36
CA ARG A 27 -34.08 -1.61 14.99
C ARG A 27 -33.36 -2.95 15.00
N SER A 28 -34.17 -4.01 14.99
CA SER A 28 -33.81 -5.28 14.37
C SER A 28 -33.55 -5.03 12.88
N GLY A 29 -32.51 -4.24 12.59
CA GLY A 29 -31.87 -4.21 11.30
C GLY A 29 -30.81 -5.27 11.42
N GLY A 30 -31.02 -6.41 10.76
CA GLY A 30 -29.99 -7.42 10.58
C GLY A 30 -28.75 -6.72 10.06
N GLY A 31 -27.86 -6.36 10.98
CA GLY A 31 -26.56 -5.81 10.65
C GLY A 31 -25.94 -6.86 9.77
N ARG A 32 -25.69 -6.52 8.50
CA ARG A 32 -24.88 -7.38 7.65
C ARG A 32 -23.53 -7.46 8.34
N ARG A 33 -23.34 -8.51 9.13
CA ARG A 33 -22.04 -8.88 9.68
C ARG A 33 -21.15 -9.00 8.44
N LEU A 34 -20.19 -8.10 8.30
CA LEU A 34 -19.17 -8.21 7.27
C LEU A 34 -18.38 -9.47 7.62
N VAL A 35 -18.80 -10.59 7.05
CA VAL A 35 -18.05 -11.84 7.11
C VAL A 35 -16.90 -11.65 6.15
N ARG A 36 -15.74 -11.32 6.70
CA ARG A 36 -14.50 -11.26 5.93
C ARG A 36 -14.09 -12.70 5.67
N SER A 37 -14.42 -13.21 4.48
CA SER A 37 -13.90 -14.48 4.00
C SER A 37 -12.40 -14.28 3.74
N TYR A 38 -11.57 -15.00 4.49
CA TYR A 38 -10.12 -15.06 4.27
C TYR A 38 -9.72 -16.26 3.42
N ASP A 39 -10.70 -17.09 3.03
CA ASP A 39 -10.45 -18.39 2.40
C ASP A 39 -10.02 -18.23 0.93
N GLU A 40 -10.29 -17.07 0.31
CA GLU A 40 -9.81 -16.76 -1.04
C GLU A 40 -9.55 -15.27 -1.29
N PRO A 41 -8.59 -14.93 -2.18
CA PRO A 41 -8.32 -13.54 -2.54
C PRO A 41 -9.45 -12.95 -3.39
N CYS A 42 -9.79 -11.68 -3.14
CA CYS A 42 -10.81 -10.94 -3.89
C CYS A 42 -10.51 -10.82 -5.40
N LYS A 43 -9.24 -10.96 -5.78
CA LYS A 43 -8.77 -10.96 -7.16
C LYS A 43 -7.46 -11.76 -7.27
N LYS A 44 -7.34 -12.58 -8.32
CA LYS A 44 -6.10 -13.28 -8.71
C LYS A 44 -5.63 -12.69 -10.03
N MET A 45 -4.33 -12.44 -10.13
CA MET A 45 -3.69 -11.97 -11.36
C MET A 45 -2.34 -12.67 -11.50
N THR A 46 -2.01 -13.09 -12.72
CA THR A 46 -0.74 -13.72 -13.05
C THR A 46 -0.04 -12.83 -14.07
N LEU A 47 1.16 -12.37 -13.72
CA LEU A 47 1.99 -11.52 -14.57
C LEU A 47 3.40 -12.11 -14.68
N TYR A 48 4.06 -11.80 -15.77
CA TYR A 48 5.48 -12.10 -16.00
C TYR A 48 6.28 -10.84 -15.68
N PHE A 49 7.12 -10.91 -14.66
CA PHE A 49 8.08 -9.88 -14.29
C PHE A 49 9.39 -10.11 -15.05
N HIS A 50 9.83 -9.14 -15.83
CA HIS A 50 11.01 -9.28 -16.68
C HIS A 50 12.17 -8.48 -16.12
N ASP A 51 13.24 -9.17 -15.73
CA ASP A 51 14.49 -8.54 -15.32
C ASP A 51 15.52 -8.62 -16.46
N ILE A 52 15.76 -7.50 -17.13
CA ILE A 52 16.76 -7.41 -18.21
C ILE A 52 17.98 -6.66 -17.67
N LEU A 53 18.89 -7.43 -17.08
CA LEU A 53 20.11 -6.90 -16.46
C LEU A 53 21.03 -6.27 -17.51
N TYR A 54 21.60 -5.12 -17.16
CA TYR A 54 22.66 -4.50 -17.94
C TYR A 54 23.88 -5.41 -18.06
N ASP A 55 24.30 -5.66 -19.29
CA ASP A 55 25.34 -6.61 -19.68
C ASP A 55 26.73 -5.96 -19.81
N PHE A 56 26.89 -4.73 -19.32
CA PHE A 56 28.13 -3.94 -19.45
C PHE A 56 28.53 -3.62 -20.90
N SER A 57 27.59 -3.71 -21.86
CA SER A 57 27.82 -3.32 -23.25
C SER A 57 27.79 -1.80 -23.46
N ASN A 58 28.12 -1.32 -24.66
CA ASN A 58 28.11 0.11 -24.97
C ASN A 58 26.68 0.71 -25.11
N SER A 59 25.62 -0.06 -24.87
CA SER A 59 24.23 0.40 -25.01
C SER A 59 23.41 -0.01 -23.79
N THR A 60 22.58 0.91 -23.31
CA THR A 60 21.65 0.68 -22.19
C THR A 60 20.20 0.52 -22.64
N ALA A 61 19.93 0.56 -23.95
CA ALA A 61 18.57 0.70 -24.49
C ALA A 61 17.63 -0.47 -24.17
N ASN A 62 18.17 -1.68 -24.01
CA ASN A 62 17.38 -2.88 -23.73
C ASN A 62 17.33 -3.23 -22.24
N SER A 63 18.22 -2.66 -21.43
CA SER A 63 18.37 -3.01 -20.03
C SER A 63 17.33 -2.29 -19.18
N THR A 64 16.72 -3.02 -18.27
CA THR A 64 15.72 -2.51 -17.33
C THR A 64 16.21 -2.55 -15.90
N SER A 65 17.36 -3.18 -15.63
CA SER A 65 18.02 -3.20 -14.34
C SER A 65 19.53 -3.12 -14.45
N ALA A 66 20.19 -2.74 -13.35
CA ALA A 66 21.64 -2.70 -13.26
C ALA A 66 22.11 -2.85 -11.82
N ALA A 67 23.32 -3.41 -11.65
CA ALA A 67 24.04 -3.33 -10.40
C ALA A 67 24.30 -1.86 -10.07
N ALA A 68 23.76 -1.40 -8.94
CA ALA A 68 23.87 -0.01 -8.49
C ALA A 68 25.11 0.23 -7.63
N ALA A 69 25.69 -0.84 -7.08
CA ALA A 69 26.88 -0.80 -6.26
C ALA A 69 27.84 -1.92 -6.64
N LYS A 70 29.14 -1.61 -6.60
CA LYS A 70 30.17 -2.62 -6.71
C LYS A 70 30.13 -3.53 -5.47
N PRO A 71 30.32 -4.85 -5.63
CA PRO A 71 30.50 -5.76 -4.50
C PRO A 71 31.59 -5.25 -3.54
N THR A 72 31.36 -5.40 -2.24
CA THR A 72 32.36 -5.01 -1.24
C THR A 72 33.60 -5.90 -1.36
N ALA A 73 34.77 -5.41 -0.94
CA ALA A 73 35.99 -6.22 -0.93
C ALA A 73 35.91 -7.46 0.00
N LEU A 74 34.91 -7.50 0.89
CA LEU A 74 34.62 -8.62 1.78
C LEU A 74 33.62 -9.63 1.18
N ALA A 75 33.05 -9.34 0.01
CA ALA A 75 32.17 -10.26 -0.71
C ALA A 75 32.99 -11.45 -1.23
N THR A 76 33.13 -12.47 -0.40
CA THR A 76 33.87 -13.71 -0.69
C THR A 76 32.98 -14.78 -1.34
N ALA A 77 31.67 -14.65 -1.17
CA ALA A 77 30.70 -15.55 -1.75
C ALA A 77 30.25 -15.02 -3.12
N VAL A 78 30.59 -15.77 -4.17
CA VAL A 78 30.20 -15.54 -5.56
C VAL A 78 29.45 -16.77 -6.04
N SER A 79 28.29 -16.59 -6.66
CA SER A 79 27.56 -17.71 -7.24
C SER A 79 28.33 -18.28 -8.45
N PRO A 80 28.07 -19.53 -8.85
CA PRO A 80 28.67 -20.10 -10.07
C PRO A 80 28.42 -19.26 -11.33
N ASN A 81 27.37 -18.41 -11.32
CA ASN A 81 26.96 -17.56 -12.42
C ASN A 81 27.48 -16.11 -12.29
N GLY A 82 28.36 -15.82 -11.33
CA GLY A 82 29.03 -14.52 -11.20
C GLY A 82 28.24 -13.44 -10.47
N THR A 83 27.19 -13.79 -9.72
CA THR A 83 26.49 -12.85 -8.83
C THR A 83 27.18 -12.77 -7.47
N PHE A 84 27.24 -11.57 -6.89
CA PHE A 84 27.95 -11.36 -5.62
C PHE A 84 26.97 -11.26 -4.45
N PHE A 85 27.32 -11.87 -3.32
CA PHE A 85 26.57 -11.66 -2.08
C PHE A 85 26.52 -10.17 -1.72
N GLY A 86 25.33 -9.67 -1.40
CA GLY A 86 25.11 -8.28 -1.01
C GLY A 86 25.12 -7.29 -2.17
N GLU A 87 25.18 -7.76 -3.42
CA GLU A 87 25.02 -6.92 -4.61
C GLU A 87 23.64 -6.26 -4.63
N VAL A 88 23.62 -4.94 -4.82
CA VAL A 88 22.40 -4.14 -4.91
C VAL A 88 22.06 -3.95 -6.38
N VAL A 89 20.89 -4.42 -6.79
CA VAL A 89 20.36 -4.24 -8.14
C VAL A 89 19.19 -3.27 -8.09
N VAL A 90 19.24 -2.21 -8.90
CA VAL A 90 18.14 -1.26 -9.09
C VAL A 90 17.49 -1.58 -10.42
N PHE A 91 16.15 -1.57 -10.46
CA PHE A 91 15.41 -1.96 -11.64
C PHE A 91 14.18 -1.08 -11.89
N ASN A 92 13.77 -1.03 -13.14
CA ASN A 92 12.52 -0.46 -13.62
C ASN A 92 11.90 -1.39 -14.68
N ASN A 93 11.39 -2.50 -14.18
CA ASN A 93 11.10 -3.71 -14.95
C ASN A 93 9.65 -3.75 -15.45
N PRO A 94 9.42 -4.23 -16.68
CA PRO A 94 8.09 -4.44 -17.19
C PRO A 94 7.44 -5.70 -16.61
N MET A 95 6.11 -5.64 -16.46
CA MET A 95 5.22 -6.73 -16.08
C MET A 95 4.14 -6.90 -17.15
N THR A 96 4.04 -8.10 -17.72
CA THR A 96 3.13 -8.40 -18.84
C THR A 96 2.25 -9.61 -18.54
N GLU A 97 1.09 -9.69 -19.19
CA GLU A 97 0.23 -10.89 -19.11
C GLU A 97 0.80 -12.07 -19.91
N GLY A 98 1.59 -11.80 -20.96
CA GLY A 98 2.30 -12.80 -21.77
C GLY A 98 3.78 -12.92 -21.41
N THR A 99 4.45 -13.94 -21.92
CA THR A 99 5.88 -14.23 -21.65
C THR A 99 6.86 -13.32 -22.39
N ARG A 100 6.39 -12.43 -23.27
CA ARG A 100 7.23 -11.53 -24.07
C ARG A 100 7.34 -10.15 -23.43
N ALA A 101 8.55 -9.60 -23.39
CA ALA A 101 8.82 -8.29 -22.82
C ALA A 101 8.36 -7.09 -23.69
N LEU A 102 8.10 -7.27 -25.00
CA LEU A 102 7.75 -6.20 -25.96
C LEU A 102 6.82 -6.69 -27.11
N PRO A 103 5.89 -5.88 -27.67
CA PRO A 103 4.94 -4.91 -27.06
C PRO A 103 3.46 -5.45 -27.08
N PRO A 104 2.47 -4.98 -26.26
CA PRO A 104 2.17 -3.60 -25.81
C PRO A 104 2.06 -3.44 -24.25
N PRO A 105 1.68 -2.25 -23.69
CA PRO A 105 2.37 -1.63 -22.56
C PRO A 105 2.38 -2.52 -21.31
N PRO A 106 3.57 -2.86 -20.77
CA PRO A 106 3.66 -3.52 -19.48
C PRO A 106 3.28 -2.55 -18.36
N LEU A 107 2.58 -3.05 -17.34
CA LEU A 107 2.68 -2.46 -16.01
C LEU A 107 4.17 -2.39 -15.64
N ARG A 108 4.62 -1.38 -14.91
CA ARG A 108 6.05 -1.25 -14.57
C ARG A 108 6.24 -1.20 -13.06
N GLU A 109 7.28 -1.85 -12.59
CA GLU A 109 7.70 -1.81 -11.18
C GLU A 109 9.09 -1.20 -11.09
N THR A 110 9.28 -0.30 -10.13
CA THR A 110 10.59 0.29 -9.81
C THR A 110 10.94 -0.04 -8.37
N ALA A 111 12.03 -0.78 -8.17
CA ALA A 111 12.51 -1.09 -6.84
C ALA A 111 14.02 -1.38 -6.85
N ALA A 112 14.53 -1.79 -5.69
CA ALA A 112 15.86 -2.34 -5.54
C ALA A 112 15.78 -3.65 -4.74
N TYR A 113 16.64 -4.61 -5.07
CA TYR A 113 16.82 -5.82 -4.27
C TYR A 113 18.29 -6.07 -3.96
N ILE A 114 18.53 -6.88 -2.93
CA ILE A 114 19.86 -7.30 -2.51
C ILE A 114 19.98 -8.80 -2.76
N ILE A 115 21.06 -9.20 -3.44
CA ILE A 115 21.35 -10.61 -3.67
C ILE A 115 21.76 -11.28 -2.35
N HIS A 116 21.01 -12.31 -1.97
CA HIS A 116 21.33 -13.21 -0.85
C HIS A 116 21.55 -14.61 -1.45
N ILE A 117 22.74 -15.17 -1.28
CA ILE A 117 23.14 -16.49 -1.79
C ILE A 117 23.38 -17.48 -0.66
#